data_AF-A0A7Y2F057-F1
#
_entry.id   AF-A0A7Y2F057-F1
#
_cell.length_a   1.000
_cell.length_b   1.000
_cell.length_c   1.000
_cell.angle_alpha   90.00
_cell.angle_beta   90.00
_cell.angle_gamma   90.00
#
_symmetry.space_group_name_H-M   'P 1'
#
loop_
_entity.id
_entity.type
_entity.pdbx_description
1 polymer ?
#
loop_
_entity_poly.entity_id
_entity_poly.type
_entity_poly.pdbx_seq_one_letter_code
_entity_poly.pdbx_strand_id
1 'polypeptide(L)'
;MRSVIGLVACALVVTACTNLVDAPEVADVVEDAIGADAPDPVAAGIGSGADDDESDDLPDRPELMAPEFPEGLEWINVAAPLRLGDLRGKVVLLDFWTYGCINCLHIIPDLERLEEEFADELVVIGVHSAKFEAEGSTGAIEDIVARYDIRHPVVNDRDFEVWSAYGARAWPTIWLIHPDGTLVGRMEGEGVYEVVQPVIADIVREEGDEIDRGALALDLVERPRSVLSFPGKVEADPGSNRLAIADTGHDQVVIVDRTTGAVEQVLGSGERGFVDGAGLDAAFDGPQGLAFDGDTLYVADTGNHAIRAVDLSSGLVTT
;
A
#
# COMPACT_ATOMS: atom_id res chain seq x y z
N MET A 1 7.44 -48.94 56.67
CA MET A 1 7.11 -48.56 55.29
C MET A 1 6.50 -47.17 55.29
N ARG A 2 7.31 -46.12 55.06
CA ARG A 2 6.89 -44.74 54.78
C ARG A 2 7.99 -44.09 53.92
N SER A 3 7.62 -43.55 52.75
CA SER A 3 8.52 -42.88 51.80
C SER A 3 8.37 -41.35 51.86
N VAL A 4 9.48 -40.68 52.20
CA VAL A 4 10.18 -39.51 51.59
C VAL A 4 9.38 -38.69 50.54
N ILE A 5 9.00 -37.42 50.78
CA ILE A 5 9.70 -36.11 50.62
C ILE A 5 10.18 -35.78 49.19
N GLY A 6 9.81 -34.59 48.68
CA GLY A 6 10.55 -33.93 47.59
C GLY A 6 9.82 -32.76 46.91
N LEU A 7 9.86 -31.58 47.53
CA LEU A 7 9.57 -30.27 46.92
C LEU A 7 10.78 -29.86 46.07
N VAL A 8 10.61 -29.44 44.81
CA VAL A 8 11.71 -28.81 44.03
C VAL A 8 11.22 -27.52 43.38
N ALA A 9 11.93 -26.45 43.72
CA ALA A 9 11.76 -25.09 43.27
C ALA A 9 12.32 -24.87 41.85
N CYS A 10 11.67 -24.00 41.10
CA CYS A 10 12.10 -23.49 39.81
C CYS A 10 13.16 -22.40 40.04
N ALA A 11 14.36 -22.58 39.50
CA ALA A 11 15.44 -21.58 39.53
C ALA A 11 15.84 -21.23 38.09
N LEU A 12 15.79 -19.94 37.78
CA LEU A 12 16.42 -19.31 36.61
C LEU A 12 17.91 -19.68 36.55
N VAL A 13 18.38 -20.01 35.34
CA VAL A 13 19.81 -19.92 35.00
C VAL A 13 19.94 -19.16 33.69
N VAL A 14 20.42 -17.93 33.80
CA VAL A 14 21.10 -17.18 32.74
C VAL A 14 22.55 -17.63 32.75
N THR A 15 23.04 -18.22 31.66
CA THR A 15 24.47 -18.23 31.34
C THR A 15 24.66 -18.25 29.82
N ALA A 16 25.33 -17.21 29.32
CA ALA A 16 25.84 -17.09 27.98
C ALA A 16 26.96 -18.11 27.71
N CYS A 17 26.95 -18.72 26.52
CA CYS A 17 28.12 -19.34 25.92
C CYS A 17 28.25 -18.85 24.47
N THR A 18 29.31 -18.07 24.27
CA THR A 18 29.95 -17.70 23.03
C THR A 18 30.30 -18.88 22.12
N ASN A 19 30.25 -18.62 20.81
CA ASN A 19 30.95 -19.28 19.71
C ASN A 19 30.55 -20.72 19.35
N LEU A 20 29.61 -20.83 18.40
CA LEU A 20 29.78 -21.73 17.27
C LEU A 20 29.41 -20.99 15.98
N VAL A 21 30.40 -20.94 15.11
CA VAL A 21 30.41 -20.37 13.76
C VAL A 21 29.88 -21.45 12.79
N ASP A 22 29.38 -21.00 11.65
CA ASP A 22 28.94 -21.74 10.45
C ASP A 22 27.46 -22.15 10.38
N ALA A 23 26.63 -21.17 10.03
CA ALA A 23 25.48 -21.35 9.14
C ALA A 23 25.54 -20.21 8.10
N PRO A 24 25.48 -20.49 6.78
CA PRO A 24 25.58 -19.43 5.77
C PRO A 24 24.34 -18.53 5.80
N GLU A 25 24.60 -17.21 5.72
CA GLU A 25 23.64 -16.12 5.77
C GLU A 25 22.69 -16.11 4.56
N VAL A 26 21.43 -15.76 4.83
CA VAL A 26 20.35 -15.54 3.84
C VAL A 26 20.51 -14.17 3.16
N ALA A 27 21.75 -13.75 2.89
CA ALA A 27 22.08 -12.45 2.30
C ALA A 27 22.53 -12.55 0.83
N ASP A 28 22.95 -13.74 0.37
CA ASP A 28 23.63 -13.89 -0.93
C ASP A 28 22.72 -14.28 -2.11
N VAL A 29 21.39 -14.18 -1.98
CA VAL A 29 20.45 -14.52 -3.08
C VAL A 29 19.84 -13.29 -3.75
N VAL A 30 20.07 -12.09 -3.24
CA VAL A 30 19.47 -10.85 -3.79
C VAL A 30 20.46 -10.03 -4.64
N GLU A 31 21.77 -10.28 -4.54
CA GLU A 31 22.78 -9.52 -5.30
C GLU A 31 23.04 -10.05 -6.72
N ASP A 32 22.69 -11.30 -7.03
CA ASP A 32 23.04 -11.93 -8.33
C ASP A 32 22.04 -11.61 -9.48
N ALA A 33 20.95 -10.88 -9.21
CA ALA A 33 19.92 -10.55 -10.22
C ALA A 33 19.97 -9.11 -10.74
N ILE A 34 20.73 -8.21 -10.11
CA ILE A 34 20.85 -6.80 -10.49
C ILE A 34 22.21 -6.56 -11.10
N GLY A 35 22.28 -6.71 -12.42
CA GLY A 35 23.46 -6.37 -13.22
C GLY A 35 23.85 -4.91 -12.98
N ALA A 36 24.94 -4.72 -12.25
CA ALA A 36 25.58 -3.43 -12.04
C ALA A 36 26.28 -2.96 -13.32
N ASP A 37 25.60 -2.19 -14.15
CA ASP A 37 26.16 -1.08 -14.95
C ASP A 37 25.07 -0.45 -15.81
N ALA A 38 24.28 0.45 -15.20
CA ALA A 38 23.56 1.49 -15.92
C ALA A 38 23.95 2.85 -15.32
N PRO A 39 24.38 3.83 -16.13
CA PRO A 39 24.75 5.14 -15.60
C PRO A 39 23.54 5.81 -14.96
N ASP A 40 23.70 6.30 -13.72
CA ASP A 40 22.69 7.08 -12.99
C ASP A 40 22.26 8.31 -13.82
N PRO A 41 21.01 8.42 -14.28
CA PRO A 41 20.50 9.70 -14.71
C PRO A 41 20.34 10.56 -13.46
N VAL A 42 21.19 11.57 -13.30
CA VAL A 42 21.11 12.54 -12.20
C VAL A 42 19.86 13.40 -12.42
N ALA A 43 18.72 12.94 -11.90
CA ALA A 43 17.45 13.66 -11.92
C ALA A 43 17.27 14.46 -10.62
N ALA A 44 16.85 15.72 -10.75
CA ALA A 44 16.53 16.57 -9.63
C ALA A 44 15.39 15.95 -8.80
N GLY A 45 15.56 15.89 -7.49
CA GLY A 45 14.48 15.52 -6.59
C GLY A 45 13.37 16.59 -6.67
N ILE A 46 12.13 16.16 -6.49
CA ILE A 46 10.98 17.07 -6.42
C ILE A 46 11.09 17.83 -5.08
N GLY A 47 11.75 18.99 -5.10
CA GLY A 47 12.05 19.79 -3.92
C GLY A 47 11.13 21.00 -3.80
N SER A 48 10.61 21.25 -2.59
CA SER A 48 9.84 22.45 -2.26
C SER A 48 10.67 23.71 -2.47
N GLY A 49 10.20 24.63 -3.30
CA GLY A 49 10.84 25.92 -3.56
C GLY A 49 10.90 26.79 -2.31
N ALA A 50 12.10 27.22 -1.95
CA ALA A 50 12.36 28.42 -1.18
C ALA A 50 13.70 29.02 -1.63
N ASP A 51 13.61 30.18 -2.28
CA ASP A 51 14.59 31.25 -2.47
C ASP A 51 16.08 30.88 -2.53
N ASP A 52 16.69 31.03 -3.71
CA ASP A 52 17.94 31.78 -3.85
C ASP A 52 18.05 32.36 -5.28
N ASP A 53 18.17 33.68 -5.31
CA ASP A 53 18.29 34.57 -6.47
C ASP A 53 19.75 34.52 -6.98
N GLU A 54 20.09 33.52 -7.79
CA GLU A 54 21.33 33.52 -8.59
C GLU A 54 21.05 32.89 -9.96
N SER A 55 21.03 33.74 -11.01
CA SER A 55 20.97 33.32 -12.41
C SER A 55 22.28 32.63 -12.78
N ASP A 56 22.36 31.33 -12.51
CA ASP A 56 23.42 30.47 -13.02
C ASP A 56 22.97 29.97 -14.40
N ASP A 57 23.57 30.52 -15.47
CA ASP A 57 23.44 30.03 -16.86
C ASP A 57 24.07 28.63 -16.95
N LEU A 58 23.43 27.65 -16.30
CA LEU A 58 23.67 26.25 -16.55
C LEU A 58 23.18 25.96 -17.98
N PRO A 59 23.97 25.27 -18.83
CA PRO A 59 23.49 24.91 -20.16
C PRO A 59 22.18 24.12 -20.04
N ASP A 60 21.20 24.42 -20.90
CA ASP A 60 19.94 23.67 -21.01
C ASP A 60 20.24 22.18 -20.93
N ARG A 61 19.88 21.57 -19.79
CA ARG A 61 20.07 20.14 -19.61
C ARG A 61 19.15 19.46 -20.61
N PRO A 62 19.63 18.45 -21.36
CA PRO A 62 18.78 17.77 -22.32
C PRO A 62 17.58 17.18 -21.57
N GLU A 63 16.38 17.55 -22.00
CA GLU A 63 15.13 16.98 -21.50
C GLU A 63 15.17 15.46 -21.69
N LEU A 64 15.05 14.73 -20.58
CA LEU A 64 15.09 13.27 -20.59
C LEU A 64 13.70 12.74 -20.88
N MET A 65 13.54 11.99 -21.97
CA MET A 65 12.28 11.34 -22.30
C MET A 65 12.00 10.18 -21.36
N ALA A 66 10.74 10.02 -20.95
CA ALA A 66 10.30 8.87 -20.19
C ALA A 66 10.48 7.57 -20.99
N PRO A 67 11.18 6.54 -20.45
CA PRO A 67 11.30 5.23 -21.10
C PRO A 67 9.93 4.56 -21.30
N GLU A 68 9.68 4.02 -22.49
CA GLU A 68 8.44 3.31 -22.83
C GLU A 68 8.30 1.98 -22.05
N PHE A 69 7.06 1.56 -21.79
CA PHE A 69 6.79 0.25 -21.21
C PHE A 69 7.23 -0.88 -22.17
N PRO A 70 7.96 -1.90 -21.67
CA PRO A 70 8.25 -3.12 -22.42
C PRO A 70 6.98 -3.80 -22.96
N GLU A 71 7.10 -4.45 -24.12
CA GLU A 71 6.01 -5.25 -24.68
C GLU A 71 5.81 -6.54 -23.87
N GLY A 72 4.56 -6.98 -23.74
CA GLY A 72 4.23 -8.27 -23.13
C GLY A 72 4.01 -8.25 -21.61
N LEU A 73 4.09 -7.08 -20.97
CA LEU A 73 3.71 -6.91 -19.57
C LEU A 73 2.21 -7.16 -19.37
N GLU A 74 1.87 -7.74 -18.22
CA GLU A 74 0.48 -7.96 -17.79
C GLU A 74 -0.04 -6.68 -17.11
N TRP A 75 -1.28 -6.32 -17.41
CA TRP A 75 -1.92 -5.09 -16.94
C TRP A 75 -3.22 -5.39 -16.21
N ILE A 76 -3.53 -4.56 -15.21
CA ILE A 76 -4.72 -4.60 -14.37
C ILE A 76 -5.38 -3.21 -14.43
N ASN A 77 -6.71 -3.15 -14.27
CA ASN A 77 -7.52 -1.94 -14.29
C ASN A 77 -7.61 -1.22 -15.66
N VAL A 78 -7.18 -1.85 -16.76
CA VAL A 78 -7.25 -1.27 -18.12
C VAL A 78 -7.75 -2.28 -19.14
N ALA A 79 -8.50 -1.79 -20.14
CA ALA A 79 -9.04 -2.64 -21.20
C ALA A 79 -7.97 -3.16 -22.19
N ALA A 80 -6.81 -2.50 -22.25
CA ALA A 80 -5.66 -2.88 -23.06
C ALA A 80 -4.36 -2.36 -22.43
N PRO A 81 -3.20 -3.00 -22.71
CA PRO A 81 -1.89 -2.50 -22.27
C PRO A 81 -1.66 -1.05 -22.68
N LEU A 82 -1.20 -0.23 -21.73
CA LEU A 82 -0.90 1.18 -22.00
C LEU A 82 0.47 1.34 -22.64
N ARG A 83 0.63 2.43 -23.40
CA ARG A 83 1.90 2.94 -23.89
C ARG A 83 2.01 4.39 -23.48
N LEU A 84 3.17 4.83 -23.00
CA LEU A 84 3.38 6.23 -22.62
C LEU A 84 3.20 7.17 -23.81
N GLY A 85 3.54 6.71 -25.03
CA GLY A 85 3.28 7.47 -26.25
C GLY A 85 1.79 7.79 -26.49
N ASP A 86 0.88 6.94 -26.00
CA ASP A 86 -0.57 7.14 -26.11
C ASP A 86 -1.13 8.06 -25.01
N LEU A 87 -0.31 8.41 -24.00
CA LEU A 87 -0.67 9.30 -22.89
C LEU A 87 -0.12 10.73 -23.05
N ARG A 88 0.47 11.05 -24.21
CA ARG A 88 0.90 12.43 -24.53
C ARG A 88 -0.29 13.40 -24.42
N GLY A 89 -0.05 14.55 -23.80
CA GLY A 89 -1.09 15.52 -23.45
C GLY A 89 -1.60 15.38 -22.02
N LYS A 90 -1.23 14.31 -21.29
CA LYS A 90 -1.60 14.10 -19.89
C LYS A 90 -0.38 14.17 -18.98
N VAL A 91 -0.60 14.61 -17.74
CA VAL A 91 0.39 14.42 -16.69
C VAL A 91 0.35 12.93 -16.30
N VAL A 92 1.51 12.27 -16.23
CA VAL A 92 1.58 10.86 -15.82
C VAL A 92 2.41 10.74 -14.55
N LEU A 93 1.89 10.03 -13.56
CA LEU A 93 2.59 9.69 -12.32
C LEU A 93 2.80 8.18 -12.29
N LEU A 94 4.07 7.74 -12.21
CA LEU A 94 4.41 6.33 -12.00
C LEU A 94 4.69 6.11 -10.51
N ASP A 95 3.96 5.18 -9.90
CA ASP A 95 4.22 4.70 -8.54
C ASP A 95 4.89 3.32 -8.59
N PHE A 96 6.16 3.23 -8.25
CA PHE A 96 6.89 1.97 -8.14
C PHE A 96 6.65 1.37 -6.76
N TRP A 97 5.82 0.32 -6.71
CA TRP A 97 5.29 -0.22 -5.46
C TRP A 97 5.35 -1.75 -5.40
N THR A 98 5.12 -2.28 -4.21
CA THR A 98 5.01 -3.71 -3.93
C THR A 98 4.08 -3.89 -2.73
N TYR A 99 3.20 -4.88 -2.75
CA TYR A 99 2.17 -4.99 -1.72
C TYR A 99 2.67 -5.53 -0.37
N GLY A 100 3.87 -6.10 -0.33
CA GLY A 100 4.58 -6.43 0.90
C GLY A 100 5.18 -5.22 1.65
N CYS A 101 5.11 -4.01 1.08
CA CYS A 101 5.71 -2.80 1.66
C CYS A 101 4.66 -1.93 2.36
N ILE A 102 4.80 -1.74 3.68
CA ILE A 102 3.89 -0.86 4.42
C ILE A 102 3.99 0.60 3.96
N ASN A 103 5.18 1.05 3.56
CA ASN A 103 5.37 2.41 3.08
C ASN A 103 4.61 2.68 1.77
N CYS A 104 4.51 1.68 0.88
CA CYS A 104 3.67 1.77 -0.32
C CYS A 104 2.19 1.87 0.03
N LEU A 105 1.74 1.10 1.03
CA LEU A 105 0.33 1.12 1.44
C LEU A 105 -0.06 2.48 2.05
N HIS A 106 0.86 3.14 2.75
CA HIS A 106 0.60 4.45 3.35
C HIS A 106 0.40 5.58 2.33
N ILE A 107 0.91 5.44 1.10
CA ILE A 107 0.75 6.49 0.08
C ILE A 107 -0.52 6.32 -0.77
N ILE A 108 -1.25 5.21 -0.65
CA ILE A 108 -2.50 4.99 -1.40
C ILE A 108 -3.48 6.15 -1.22
N PRO A 109 -3.75 6.67 0.01
CA PRO A 109 -4.64 7.82 0.18
C PRO A 109 -4.12 9.11 -0.45
N ASP A 110 -2.79 9.29 -0.51
CA ASP A 110 -2.18 10.44 -1.21
C ASP A 110 -2.45 10.36 -2.71
N LEU A 111 -2.30 9.15 -3.29
CA LEU A 111 -2.57 8.89 -4.70
C LEU A 111 -4.06 9.05 -5.02
N GLU A 112 -4.96 8.48 -4.21
CA GLU A 112 -6.41 8.64 -4.35
C GLU A 112 -6.80 10.13 -4.39
N ARG A 113 -6.22 10.93 -3.48
CA ARG A 113 -6.49 12.37 -3.42
C ARG A 113 -5.97 13.12 -4.66
N LEU A 114 -4.81 12.74 -5.20
CA LEU A 114 -4.30 13.30 -6.46
C LEU A 114 -5.19 12.91 -7.65
N GLU A 115 -5.63 11.65 -7.72
CA GLU A 115 -6.55 11.15 -8.75
C GLU A 115 -7.89 11.87 -8.71
N GLU A 116 -8.42 12.17 -7.52
CA GLU A 116 -9.67 12.93 -7.39
C GLU A 116 -9.51 14.40 -7.78
N GLU A 117 -8.39 15.04 -7.37
CA GLU A 117 -8.15 16.46 -7.62
C GLU A 117 -7.86 16.78 -9.09
N PHE A 118 -7.17 15.86 -9.80
CA PHE A 118 -6.76 16.01 -11.20
C PHE A 118 -7.35 14.92 -12.10
N ALA A 119 -8.60 14.54 -11.85
CA ALA A 119 -9.25 13.38 -12.47
C ALA A 119 -9.26 13.38 -14.01
N ASP A 120 -9.24 14.55 -14.63
CA ASP A 120 -9.25 14.69 -16.09
C ASP A 120 -7.83 14.86 -16.67
N GLU A 121 -6.88 15.36 -15.88
CA GLU A 121 -5.53 15.76 -16.32
C GLU A 121 -4.42 14.75 -15.98
N LEU A 122 -4.58 13.99 -14.91
CA LEU A 122 -3.58 13.08 -14.34
C LEU A 122 -3.91 11.62 -14.65
N VAL A 123 -2.89 10.84 -15.00
CA VAL A 123 -2.93 9.39 -15.01
C VAL A 123 -1.92 8.86 -14.02
N VAL A 124 -2.39 8.26 -12.93
CA VAL A 124 -1.54 7.46 -12.04
C VAL A 124 -1.39 6.06 -12.63
N ILE A 125 -0.19 5.49 -12.59
CA ILE A 125 0.09 4.11 -12.98
C ILE A 125 0.94 3.45 -11.90
N GLY A 126 0.39 2.42 -11.27
CA GLY A 126 1.13 1.58 -10.34
C GLY A 126 2.04 0.61 -11.09
N VAL A 127 3.35 0.82 -11.02
CA VAL A 127 4.36 -0.13 -11.49
C VAL A 127 4.66 -1.10 -10.35
N HIS A 128 3.98 -2.25 -10.35
CA HIS A 128 4.19 -3.25 -9.32
C HIS A 128 5.47 -4.05 -9.60
N SER A 129 6.52 -3.78 -8.83
CA SER A 129 7.80 -4.48 -8.89
C SER A 129 7.97 -5.33 -7.63
N ALA A 130 7.83 -6.65 -7.78
CA ALA A 130 7.66 -7.59 -6.68
C ALA A 130 8.88 -7.73 -5.76
N LYS A 131 8.75 -7.41 -4.46
CA LYS A 131 9.81 -7.65 -3.46
C LYS A 131 10.00 -9.13 -3.14
N PHE A 132 8.92 -9.90 -3.05
CA PHE A 132 8.96 -11.35 -2.85
C PHE A 132 8.42 -12.10 -4.06
N GLU A 133 8.91 -13.33 -4.29
CA GLU A 133 8.48 -14.20 -5.41
C GLU A 133 6.95 -14.38 -5.48
N ALA A 134 6.30 -14.49 -4.32
CA ALA A 134 4.85 -14.63 -4.22
C ALA A 134 4.08 -13.42 -4.78
N GLU A 135 4.70 -12.24 -4.82
CA GLU A 135 4.11 -11.00 -5.32
C GLU A 135 4.13 -10.90 -6.84
N GLY A 136 4.90 -11.76 -7.53
CA GLY A 136 4.99 -11.72 -8.98
C GLY A 136 3.71 -12.13 -9.70
N SER A 137 2.80 -12.87 -9.08
CA SER A 137 1.58 -13.38 -9.74
C SER A 137 0.54 -12.29 -9.97
N THR A 138 0.11 -12.09 -11.22
CA THR A 138 -0.91 -11.08 -11.58
C THR A 138 -2.21 -11.26 -10.81
N GLY A 139 -2.69 -12.49 -10.62
CA GLY A 139 -3.89 -12.74 -9.80
C GLY A 139 -3.74 -12.37 -8.32
N ALA A 140 -2.51 -12.45 -7.76
CA ALA A 140 -2.27 -11.99 -6.40
C ALA A 140 -2.27 -10.46 -6.32
N ILE A 141 -1.78 -9.78 -7.36
CA ILE A 141 -1.84 -8.32 -7.47
C ILE A 141 -3.31 -7.88 -7.63
N GLU A 142 -4.13 -8.57 -8.42
CA GLU A 142 -5.58 -8.31 -8.53
C GLU A 142 -6.30 -8.39 -7.16
N ASP A 143 -6.00 -9.41 -6.35
CA ASP A 143 -6.55 -9.53 -5.00
C ASP A 143 -6.19 -8.33 -4.11
N ILE A 144 -4.95 -7.82 -4.22
CA ILE A 144 -4.48 -6.66 -3.47
C ILE A 144 -5.11 -5.37 -3.99
N VAL A 145 -5.19 -5.20 -5.30
CA VAL A 145 -5.87 -4.08 -5.96
C VAL A 145 -7.31 -4.00 -5.48
N ALA A 146 -8.03 -5.13 -5.45
CA ALA A 146 -9.38 -5.21 -4.92
C ALA A 146 -9.47 -4.94 -3.41
N ARG A 147 -8.49 -5.41 -2.63
CA ARG A 147 -8.44 -5.24 -1.17
C ARG A 147 -8.27 -3.79 -0.75
N TYR A 148 -7.38 -3.06 -1.41
CA TYR A 148 -7.09 -1.66 -1.08
C TYR A 148 -7.88 -0.65 -1.92
N ASP A 149 -8.75 -1.13 -2.82
CA ASP A 149 -9.56 -0.30 -3.73
C ASP A 149 -8.72 0.56 -4.67
N ILE A 150 -7.60 0.02 -5.15
CA ILE A 150 -6.74 0.71 -6.12
C ILE A 150 -7.47 0.78 -7.47
N ARG A 151 -7.72 2.00 -7.97
CA ARG A 151 -8.53 2.22 -9.18
C ARG A 151 -7.72 2.60 -10.41
N HIS A 152 -6.51 3.11 -10.23
CA HIS A 152 -5.61 3.40 -11.34
C HIS A 152 -5.12 2.12 -12.05
N PRO A 153 -4.66 2.23 -13.31
CA PRO A 153 -3.90 1.20 -14.00
C PRO A 153 -2.74 0.65 -13.16
N VAL A 154 -2.55 -0.66 -13.18
CA VAL A 154 -1.39 -1.32 -12.57
C VAL A 154 -0.73 -2.23 -13.60
N VAL A 155 0.60 -2.14 -13.71
CA VAL A 155 1.41 -3.02 -14.55
C VAL A 155 2.25 -3.94 -13.67
N ASN A 156 2.30 -5.23 -14.04
CA ASN A 156 3.12 -6.21 -13.35
C ASN A 156 4.55 -6.23 -13.92
N ASP A 157 5.46 -5.51 -13.28
CA ASP A 157 6.89 -5.44 -13.61
C ASP A 157 7.66 -6.54 -12.87
N ARG A 158 7.26 -7.80 -13.08
CA ARG A 158 7.82 -8.97 -12.37
C ARG A 158 9.33 -9.11 -12.53
N ASP A 159 9.85 -8.77 -13.71
CA ASP A 159 11.25 -8.95 -14.08
C ASP A 159 12.08 -7.65 -13.90
N PHE A 160 11.51 -6.63 -13.24
CA PHE A 160 12.18 -5.36 -12.93
C PHE A 160 12.69 -4.59 -14.15
N GLU A 161 12.05 -4.76 -15.31
CA GLU A 161 12.44 -4.09 -16.54
C GLU A 161 12.11 -2.59 -16.47
N VAL A 162 10.90 -2.25 -16.03
CA VAL A 162 10.47 -0.85 -15.87
C VAL A 162 11.21 -0.21 -14.71
N TRP A 163 11.31 -0.90 -13.57
CA TRP A 163 12.08 -0.49 -12.40
C TRP A 163 13.52 -0.07 -12.78
N SER A 164 14.20 -0.93 -13.54
CA SER A 164 15.58 -0.68 -13.98
C SER A 164 15.66 0.47 -14.98
N ALA A 165 14.71 0.57 -15.93
CA ALA A 165 14.68 1.64 -16.92
C ALA A 165 14.50 3.03 -16.29
N TYR A 166 13.76 3.13 -15.19
CA TYR A 166 13.52 4.37 -14.45
C TYR A 166 14.52 4.61 -13.31
N GLY A 167 15.49 3.72 -13.12
CA GLY A 167 16.49 3.84 -12.06
C GLY A 167 15.88 3.90 -10.66
N ALA A 168 14.75 3.21 -10.44
CA ALA A 168 14.12 3.08 -9.13
C ALA A 168 15.05 2.29 -8.18
N ARG A 169 15.10 2.67 -6.91
CA ARG A 169 15.98 2.06 -5.90
C ARG A 169 15.32 1.85 -4.54
N ALA A 170 14.10 2.34 -4.37
CA ALA A 170 13.36 2.25 -3.13
C ALA A 170 11.85 2.04 -3.41
N TRP A 171 11.17 1.41 -2.47
CA TRP A 171 9.72 1.33 -2.47
C TRP A 171 9.16 2.26 -1.38
N PRO A 172 8.19 3.15 -1.68
CA PRO A 172 7.77 3.55 -3.02
C PRO A 172 8.80 4.50 -3.68
N THR A 173 8.83 4.51 -5.02
CA THR A 173 9.47 5.57 -5.82
C THR A 173 8.42 6.17 -6.73
N ILE A 174 8.31 7.49 -6.77
CA ILE A 174 7.39 8.21 -7.65
C ILE A 174 8.17 8.92 -8.75
N TRP A 175 7.69 8.80 -9.99
CA TRP A 175 8.14 9.61 -11.12
C TRP A 175 6.98 10.44 -11.68
N LEU A 176 7.25 11.71 -11.94
CA LEU A 176 6.31 12.59 -12.62
C LEU A 176 6.78 12.85 -14.06
N ILE A 177 5.86 12.72 -15.00
CA ILE A 177 6.07 12.83 -16.44
C ILE A 177 5.16 13.94 -16.97
N HIS A 178 5.75 14.85 -17.74
CA HIS A 178 5.07 16.01 -18.34
C HIS A 178 4.13 15.57 -19.50
N PRO A 179 3.15 16.38 -19.93
CA PRO A 179 2.32 16.09 -21.11
C PRO A 179 3.07 15.84 -22.41
N ASP A 180 4.22 16.48 -22.62
CA ASP A 180 5.12 16.16 -23.75
C ASP A 180 5.91 14.87 -23.55
N GLY A 181 5.75 14.21 -22.38
CA GLY A 181 6.37 13.04 -21.77
C GLY A 181 7.88 13.04 -21.64
N THR A 182 8.41 14.20 -21.31
CA THR A 182 9.68 14.37 -20.61
C THR A 182 9.52 14.04 -19.11
N LEU A 183 10.60 13.60 -18.47
CA LEU A 183 10.66 13.35 -17.03
C LEU A 183 10.78 14.69 -16.29
N VAL A 184 9.84 14.98 -15.39
CA VAL A 184 9.84 16.21 -14.57
C VAL A 184 10.74 16.04 -13.35
N GLY A 185 10.53 14.95 -12.61
CA GLY A 185 11.27 14.70 -11.36
C GLY A 185 10.84 13.42 -10.69
N ARG A 186 11.60 13.02 -9.66
CA ARG A 186 11.34 11.84 -8.85
C ARG A 186 11.39 12.11 -7.36
N MET A 187 10.68 11.30 -6.59
CA MET A 187 10.81 11.22 -5.14
C MET A 187 10.81 9.76 -4.67
N GLU A 188 11.42 9.51 -3.52
CA GLU A 188 11.45 8.20 -2.88
C GLU A 188 10.83 8.34 -1.48
N GLY A 189 10.01 7.37 -1.09
CA GLY A 189 9.34 7.36 0.22
C GLY A 189 7.96 7.99 0.25
N GLU A 190 7.47 8.29 1.46
CA GLU A 190 6.09 8.67 1.75
C GLU A 190 5.85 10.20 1.69
N GLY A 191 4.58 10.61 1.82
CA GLY A 191 4.18 12.02 1.81
C GLY A 191 4.11 12.59 0.39
N VAL A 192 3.55 11.80 -0.52
CA VAL A 192 3.55 12.05 -1.97
C VAL A 192 2.70 13.28 -2.30
N TYR A 193 1.54 13.41 -1.66
CA TYR A 193 0.59 14.47 -2.00
C TYR A 193 1.21 15.87 -1.83
N GLU A 194 1.80 16.15 -0.66
CA GLU A 194 2.33 17.48 -0.33
C GLU A 194 3.50 17.92 -1.24
N VAL A 195 4.21 16.96 -1.83
CA VAL A 195 5.36 17.21 -2.72
C VAL A 195 4.91 17.30 -4.17
N VAL A 196 4.05 16.39 -4.62
CA VAL A 196 3.72 16.21 -6.04
C VAL A 196 2.54 17.07 -6.48
N GLN A 197 1.56 17.31 -5.60
CA GLN A 197 0.39 18.14 -5.90
C GLN A 197 0.74 19.53 -6.47
N PRO A 198 1.63 20.34 -5.85
CA PRO A 198 1.89 21.69 -6.36
C PRO A 198 2.54 21.66 -7.75
N VAL A 199 3.35 20.63 -8.04
CA VAL A 199 4.00 20.47 -9.35
C VAL A 199 2.98 20.09 -10.42
N ILE A 200 2.06 19.18 -10.13
CA ILE A 200 0.96 18.84 -11.05
C ILE A 200 0.11 20.10 -11.31
N ALA A 201 -0.25 20.85 -10.26
CA ALA A 201 -1.04 22.06 -10.40
C ALA A 201 -0.36 23.11 -11.29
N ASP A 202 0.96 23.28 -11.17
CA ASP A 202 1.72 24.19 -12.02
C ASP A 202 1.77 23.74 -13.48
N ILE A 203 2.03 22.45 -13.75
CA ILE A 203 1.99 21.90 -15.11
C ILE A 203 0.60 22.11 -15.72
N VAL A 204 -0.46 21.76 -15.00
CA VAL A 204 -1.84 21.91 -15.47
C VAL A 204 -2.18 23.37 -15.79
N ARG A 205 -1.70 24.30 -14.96
CA ARG A 205 -1.89 25.74 -15.17
C ARG A 205 -1.12 26.25 -16.39
N GLU A 206 0.10 25.76 -16.62
CA GLU A 206 0.98 26.21 -17.71
C GLU A 206 0.51 25.70 -19.07
N GLU A 207 0.15 24.43 -19.14
CA GLU A 207 -0.33 23.77 -20.36
C GLU A 207 -1.77 24.20 -20.70
N GLY A 208 -2.59 24.51 -19.69
CA GLY A 208 -3.92 25.09 -19.86
C GLY A 208 -4.85 24.27 -20.75
N ASP A 209 -5.16 24.80 -21.94
CA ASP A 209 -6.05 24.17 -22.92
C ASP A 209 -5.36 23.06 -23.73
N GLU A 210 -4.03 22.96 -23.69
CA GLU A 210 -3.27 21.93 -24.41
C GLU A 210 -3.29 20.56 -23.68
N ILE A 211 -3.67 20.53 -22.40
CA ILE A 211 -3.87 19.28 -21.67
C ILE A 211 -5.04 18.48 -22.24
N ASP A 212 -4.76 17.22 -22.55
CA ASP A 212 -5.76 16.23 -22.90
C ASP A 212 -6.57 15.83 -21.67
N ARG A 213 -7.87 16.15 -21.69
CA ARG A 213 -8.85 15.80 -20.65
C ARG A 213 -9.74 14.61 -21.02
N GLY A 214 -9.32 13.83 -22.01
CA GLY A 214 -10.03 12.61 -22.42
C GLY A 214 -9.94 11.50 -21.37
N ALA A 215 -11.05 10.81 -21.11
CA ALA A 215 -11.07 9.71 -20.16
C ALA A 215 -10.24 8.50 -20.64
N LEU A 216 -9.54 7.85 -19.71
CA LEU A 216 -8.85 6.58 -19.95
C LEU A 216 -9.85 5.41 -19.91
N ALA A 217 -9.69 4.43 -20.79
CA ALA A 217 -10.53 3.25 -20.84
C ALA A 217 -10.13 2.23 -19.74
N LEU A 218 -10.73 2.39 -18.56
CA LEU A 218 -10.49 1.50 -17.41
C LEU A 218 -11.38 0.25 -17.45
N ASP A 219 -10.85 -0.86 -16.96
CA ASP A 219 -11.55 -2.14 -16.75
C ASP A 219 -11.23 -2.65 -15.33
N LEU A 220 -11.95 -2.12 -14.34
CA LEU A 220 -11.61 -2.24 -12.93
C LEU A 220 -11.83 -3.65 -12.39
N VAL A 221 -10.90 -4.13 -11.58
CA VAL A 221 -11.08 -5.36 -10.80
C VAL A 221 -12.23 -5.18 -9.81
N GLU A 222 -13.24 -6.06 -9.90
CA GLU A 222 -14.35 -6.04 -8.96
C GLU A 222 -13.98 -6.75 -7.65
N ARG A 223 -14.28 -6.11 -6.51
CA ARG A 223 -14.23 -6.77 -5.21
C ARG A 223 -15.28 -7.89 -5.14
N PRO A 224 -14.89 -9.13 -4.82
CA PRO A 224 -15.86 -10.22 -4.66
C PRO A 224 -16.92 -9.90 -3.62
N ARG A 225 -18.19 -10.09 -3.95
CA ARG A 225 -19.30 -9.94 -3.00
C ARG A 225 -19.49 -11.24 -2.21
N SER A 226 -19.05 -11.25 -0.96
CA SER A 226 -19.15 -12.39 -0.04
C SER A 226 -19.57 -11.97 1.36
N VAL A 227 -19.77 -12.94 2.26
CA VAL A 227 -20.12 -12.67 3.67
C VAL A 227 -18.99 -11.96 4.40
N LEU A 228 -17.76 -12.36 4.12
CA LEU A 228 -16.54 -11.70 4.58
C LEU A 228 -15.78 -11.22 3.35
N SER A 229 -15.01 -10.15 3.48
CA SER A 229 -14.17 -9.55 2.45
C SER A 229 -12.79 -9.30 3.02
N PHE A 230 -11.78 -9.99 2.48
CA PHE A 230 -10.37 -9.89 2.92
C PHE A 230 -10.18 -9.86 4.46
N PRO A 231 -10.71 -10.83 5.23
CA PRO A 231 -10.61 -10.81 6.69
C PRO A 231 -9.14 -10.87 7.12
N GLY A 232 -8.68 -9.84 7.83
CA GLY A 232 -7.27 -9.67 8.18
C GLY A 232 -6.85 -10.47 9.42
N LYS A 233 -7.77 -10.65 10.37
CA LYS A 233 -7.54 -11.40 11.62
C LYS A 233 -8.80 -12.08 12.12
N VAL A 234 -8.56 -13.09 12.96
CA VAL A 234 -9.58 -13.79 13.73
C VAL A 234 -9.02 -14.06 15.13
N GLU A 235 -9.85 -13.88 16.15
CA GLU A 235 -9.49 -14.14 17.55
C GLU A 235 -10.62 -14.89 18.24
N ALA A 236 -10.28 -15.95 18.99
CA ALA A 236 -11.25 -16.71 19.77
C ALA A 236 -11.30 -16.20 21.21
N ASP A 237 -12.50 -15.94 21.73
CA ASP A 237 -12.65 -15.54 23.12
C ASP A 237 -12.30 -16.74 24.04
N PRO A 238 -11.28 -16.62 24.93
CA PRO A 238 -10.90 -17.70 25.82
C PRO A 238 -11.94 -17.96 26.92
N GLY A 239 -12.79 -16.98 27.25
CA GLY A 239 -13.80 -17.05 28.30
C GLY A 239 -15.19 -17.50 27.84
N SER A 240 -15.44 -17.56 26.52
CA SER A 240 -16.76 -17.85 25.98
C SER A 240 -16.72 -18.70 24.68
N ASN A 241 -17.86 -18.80 23.98
CA ASN A 241 -17.94 -19.44 22.67
C ASN A 241 -17.92 -18.44 21.50
N ARG A 242 -17.44 -17.22 21.73
CA ARG A 242 -17.35 -16.17 20.69
C ARG A 242 -16.07 -16.31 19.86
N LEU A 243 -16.17 -15.92 18.60
CA LEU A 243 -15.06 -15.71 17.67
C LEU A 243 -15.24 -14.32 17.07
N ALA A 244 -14.24 -13.45 17.20
CA ALA A 244 -14.21 -12.15 16.54
C ALA A 244 -13.41 -12.25 15.25
N ILE A 245 -13.94 -11.66 14.18
CA ILE A 245 -13.32 -11.60 12.85
C ILE A 245 -13.19 -10.13 12.47
N ALA A 246 -11.98 -9.69 12.16
CA ALA A 246 -11.75 -8.38 11.58
C ALA A 246 -11.99 -8.51 10.08
N ASP A 247 -13.19 -8.14 9.65
CA ASP A 247 -13.65 -8.21 8.27
C ASP A 247 -13.17 -6.97 7.51
N THR A 248 -11.85 -6.90 7.32
CA THR A 248 -11.13 -5.70 6.89
C THR A 248 -11.68 -5.08 5.61
N GLY A 249 -11.99 -5.90 4.60
CA GLY A 249 -12.51 -5.43 3.31
C GLY A 249 -13.97 -5.00 3.33
N HIS A 250 -14.66 -5.12 4.47
CA HIS A 250 -15.95 -4.50 4.74
C HIS A 250 -15.86 -3.44 5.85
N ASP A 251 -14.66 -3.05 6.31
CA ASP A 251 -14.47 -2.07 7.39
C ASP A 251 -15.31 -2.40 8.66
N GLN A 252 -15.38 -3.70 8.98
CA GLN A 252 -16.25 -4.24 10.02
C GLN A 252 -15.54 -5.20 10.96
N VAL A 253 -16.10 -5.37 12.15
CA VAL A 253 -15.78 -6.46 13.07
C VAL A 253 -17.03 -7.32 13.25
N VAL A 254 -16.90 -8.62 13.00
CA VAL A 254 -17.98 -9.59 13.07
C VAL A 254 -17.76 -10.52 14.26
N ILE A 255 -18.73 -10.62 15.15
CA ILE A 255 -18.73 -11.59 16.26
C ILE A 255 -19.63 -12.76 15.87
N VAL A 256 -19.10 -13.97 15.92
CA VAL A 256 -19.84 -15.20 15.61
C VAL A 256 -19.76 -16.21 16.74
N ASP A 257 -20.77 -17.07 16.85
CA ASP A 257 -20.69 -18.27 17.66
C ASP A 257 -19.68 -19.25 17.01
N ARG A 258 -18.61 -19.58 17.74
CA ARG A 258 -17.50 -20.40 17.26
C ARG A 258 -17.90 -21.82 16.85
N THR A 259 -19.01 -22.34 17.37
CA THR A 259 -19.43 -23.73 17.13
C THR A 259 -20.31 -23.82 15.89
N THR A 260 -21.21 -22.86 15.71
CA THR A 260 -22.26 -22.86 14.68
C THR A 260 -21.93 -21.94 13.50
N GLY A 261 -21.04 -20.97 13.70
CA GLY A 261 -20.76 -19.91 12.74
C GLY A 261 -21.88 -18.87 12.62
N ALA A 262 -22.88 -18.90 13.52
CA ALA A 262 -23.96 -17.93 13.50
C ALA A 262 -23.43 -16.54 13.87
N VAL A 263 -23.77 -15.53 13.07
CA VAL A 263 -23.42 -14.13 13.36
C VAL A 263 -24.23 -13.64 14.56
N GLU A 264 -23.54 -13.20 15.59
CA GLU A 264 -24.12 -12.64 16.81
C GLU A 264 -24.16 -11.11 16.75
N GLN A 265 -23.09 -10.47 16.26
CA GLN A 265 -22.98 -9.02 16.13
C GLN A 265 -22.16 -8.63 14.91
N VAL A 266 -22.52 -7.49 14.31
CA VAL A 266 -21.72 -6.80 13.30
C VAL A 266 -21.52 -5.36 13.79
N LEU A 267 -20.26 -4.93 13.81
CA LEU A 267 -19.82 -3.63 14.31
C LEU A 267 -19.13 -2.91 13.16
N GLY A 268 -19.47 -1.64 12.94
CA GLY A 268 -18.99 -0.86 11.81
C GLY A 268 -20.07 -0.70 10.73
N SER A 269 -20.19 0.51 10.19
CA SER A 269 -21.18 0.88 9.17
C SER A 269 -21.00 0.13 7.85
N GLY A 270 -19.80 -0.40 7.58
CA GLY A 270 -19.42 -0.92 6.27
C GLY A 270 -18.77 0.13 5.36
N GLU A 271 -18.69 1.37 5.82
CA GLU A 271 -18.02 2.48 5.14
C GLU A 271 -16.78 2.87 5.94
N ARG A 272 -15.66 3.08 5.23
CA ARG A 272 -14.42 3.62 5.80
C ARG A 272 -14.73 4.88 6.61
N GLY A 273 -14.28 4.94 7.87
CA GLY A 273 -14.41 6.14 8.68
C GLY A 273 -13.94 5.97 10.12
N PHE A 274 -13.98 7.07 10.87
CA PHE A 274 -13.54 7.12 12.27
C PHE A 274 -14.64 7.67 13.17
N VAL A 275 -15.62 6.81 13.49
CA VAL A 275 -16.82 7.19 14.26
C VAL A 275 -17.02 6.23 15.41
N ASP A 276 -17.16 6.74 16.62
CA ASP A 276 -17.61 5.99 17.79
C ASP A 276 -19.13 5.85 17.76
N GLY A 277 -19.66 4.74 18.27
CA GLY A 277 -21.09 4.44 18.18
C GLY A 277 -21.41 2.99 18.51
N ALA A 278 -22.70 2.65 18.55
CA ALA A 278 -23.13 1.27 18.81
C ALA A 278 -23.38 0.52 17.50
N GLY A 279 -22.90 -0.72 17.38
CA GLY A 279 -23.18 -1.57 16.22
C GLY A 279 -22.73 -0.92 14.91
N LEU A 280 -23.70 -0.69 14.02
CA LEU A 280 -23.48 -0.10 12.69
C LEU A 280 -23.36 1.44 12.69
N ASP A 281 -23.59 2.10 13.83
CA ASP A 281 -23.39 3.56 13.94
C ASP A 281 -21.90 3.93 14.09
N ALA A 282 -21.06 2.96 14.48
CA ALA A 282 -19.61 3.12 14.49
C ALA A 282 -19.03 2.96 13.07
N ALA A 283 -17.85 3.50 12.83
CA ALA A 283 -17.08 3.28 11.61
C ALA A 283 -15.62 2.93 11.94
N PHE A 284 -15.05 2.02 11.15
CA PHE A 284 -13.65 1.61 11.17
C PHE A 284 -13.01 1.93 9.81
N ASP A 285 -11.69 1.83 9.74
CA ASP A 285 -10.90 1.89 8.51
C ASP A 285 -9.84 0.78 8.54
N GLY A 286 -10.13 -0.30 7.81
CA GLY A 286 -9.24 -1.46 7.71
C GLY A 286 -8.88 -2.09 9.06
N PRO A 287 -9.84 -2.55 9.88
CA PRO A 287 -9.54 -3.19 11.16
C PRO A 287 -8.69 -4.46 10.97
N GLN A 288 -7.72 -4.69 11.86
CA GLN A 288 -6.81 -5.83 11.83
C GLN A 288 -6.73 -6.53 13.19
N GLY A 289 -5.72 -6.21 14.01
CA GLY A 289 -5.46 -6.88 15.29
C GLY A 289 -6.68 -6.89 16.21
N LEU A 290 -6.93 -8.02 16.85
CA LEU A 290 -8.05 -8.22 17.79
C LEU A 290 -7.51 -8.81 19.09
N ALA A 291 -8.03 -8.35 20.23
CA ALA A 291 -7.68 -8.92 21.53
C ALA A 291 -8.84 -8.80 22.53
N PHE A 292 -9.23 -9.92 23.14
CA PHE A 292 -10.23 -9.94 24.21
C PHE A 292 -9.63 -9.62 25.58
N ASP A 293 -10.34 -8.83 26.37
CA ASP A 293 -10.13 -8.62 27.81
C ASP A 293 -11.49 -8.58 28.53
N GLY A 294 -11.94 -9.72 29.04
CA GLY A 294 -13.27 -9.86 29.66
C GLY A 294 -14.39 -9.62 28.64
N ASP A 295 -15.24 -8.62 28.90
CA ASP A 295 -16.33 -8.21 28.01
C ASP A 295 -15.95 -7.09 27.04
N THR A 296 -14.66 -6.73 26.99
CA THR A 296 -14.13 -5.75 26.04
C THR A 296 -13.33 -6.46 24.94
N LEU A 297 -13.57 -6.09 23.69
CA LEU A 297 -12.72 -6.43 22.55
C LEU A 297 -11.94 -5.19 22.12
N TYR A 298 -10.62 -5.25 22.15
CA TYR A 298 -9.76 -4.23 21.58
C TYR A 298 -9.50 -4.54 20.09
N VAL A 299 -9.57 -3.50 19.27
CA VAL A 299 -9.41 -3.57 17.81
C VAL A 299 -8.32 -2.60 17.39
N ALA A 300 -7.31 -3.10 16.65
CA ALA A 300 -6.38 -2.24 15.93
C ALA A 300 -7.03 -1.78 14.63
N ASP A 301 -7.51 -0.54 14.64
CA ASP A 301 -8.19 0.13 13.54
C ASP A 301 -7.14 0.81 12.66
N THR A 302 -6.59 0.04 11.73
CA THR A 302 -5.23 0.24 11.21
C THR A 302 -5.15 1.49 10.33
N GLY A 303 -6.15 1.71 9.47
CA GLY A 303 -6.23 2.90 8.62
C GLY A 303 -6.47 4.17 9.42
N ASN A 304 -7.22 4.09 10.52
CA ASN A 304 -7.42 5.22 11.43
C ASN A 304 -6.25 5.48 12.40
N HIS A 305 -5.21 4.64 12.36
CA HIS A 305 -4.08 4.71 13.29
C HIS A 305 -4.50 4.70 14.77
N ALA A 306 -5.56 3.96 15.09
CA ALA A 306 -6.20 3.98 16.41
C ALA A 306 -6.36 2.59 17.02
N ILE A 307 -6.45 2.54 18.35
CA ILE A 307 -6.94 1.37 19.07
C ILE A 307 -8.36 1.68 19.52
N ARG A 308 -9.31 0.86 19.10
CA ARG A 308 -10.72 0.98 19.47
C ARG A 308 -11.06 -0.05 20.54
N ALA A 309 -12.02 0.26 21.39
CA ALA A 309 -12.56 -0.66 22.39
C ALA A 309 -14.05 -0.91 22.09
N VAL A 310 -14.45 -2.17 22.09
CA VAL A 310 -15.84 -2.60 21.90
C VAL A 310 -16.32 -3.23 23.20
N ASP A 311 -17.36 -2.66 23.79
CA ASP A 311 -18.12 -3.31 24.85
C ASP A 311 -19.06 -4.36 24.22
N LEU A 312 -18.76 -5.64 24.44
CA LEU A 312 -19.46 -6.76 23.78
C LEU A 312 -20.90 -6.97 24.30
N SER A 313 -21.27 -6.34 25.42
CA SER A 313 -22.60 -6.44 26.01
C SER A 313 -23.57 -5.44 25.38
N SER A 314 -23.07 -4.25 25.05
CA SER A 314 -23.84 -3.14 24.49
C SER A 314 -23.60 -2.93 23.00
N GLY A 315 -22.51 -3.47 22.46
CA GLY A 315 -22.04 -3.22 21.09
C GLY A 315 -21.45 -1.83 20.89
N LEU A 316 -21.16 -1.09 21.98
CA LEU A 316 -20.62 0.26 21.91
C LEU A 316 -19.13 0.23 21.57
N VAL A 317 -18.76 0.96 20.52
CA VAL A 317 -17.38 1.21 20.10
C VAL A 317 -16.94 2.59 20.58
N THR A 318 -15.77 2.66 21.20
CA THR A 318 -15.13 3.90 21.67
C THR A 318 -13.65 3.94 21.31
N THR A 319 -13.05 5.14 21.33
CA THR A 319 -11.59 5.33 21.20
C THR A 319 -10.96 5.88 22.48
#